data_AF-A0A351ZUZ9-F1
#
_entry.id   AF-A0A351ZUZ9-F1
#
_cell.length_a   1.000
_cell.length_b   1.000
_cell.length_c   1.000
_cell.angle_alpha   90.00
_cell.angle_beta   90.00
_cell.angle_gamma   90.00
#
_symmetry.space_group_name_H-M   'P 1'
#
loop_
_entity.id
_entity.type
_entity.pdbx_description
1 polymer ?
#
loop_
_entity_poly.entity_id
_entity_poly.type
_entity_poly.pdbx_seq_one_letter_code
_entity_poly.pdbx_strand_id
1 'polypeptide(L)'
;PPEPGQGLLCINDIATGETICLDSSDFTSVRSFERDERYSIAPNPTGDVAVLTMPTGLMGTTIDVDLVSPTGSVTPLARRRFVDAPAMVMELGSVPQGMYSLVVRSAGQNVLIPLSIVR
;
A
#
# COMPACT_ATOMS: atom_id res chain seq x y z
N PRO A 1 -9.38 11.17 -34.77
CA PRO A 1 -9.49 9.71 -34.54
C PRO A 1 -9.33 9.40 -33.04
N PRO A 2 -10.27 8.69 -32.39
CA PRO A 2 -10.07 8.27 -31.01
C PRO A 2 -8.98 7.19 -30.94
N GLU A 3 -8.11 7.30 -29.93
CA GLU A 3 -6.93 6.45 -29.74
C GLU A 3 -7.32 5.02 -29.28
N PRO A 4 -6.57 3.98 -29.68
CA PRO A 4 -6.90 2.61 -29.33
C PRO A 4 -6.53 2.33 -27.87
N GLY A 5 -7.55 2.19 -27.01
CA GLY A 5 -7.36 1.87 -25.59
C GLY A 5 -8.61 1.91 -24.71
N GLN A 6 -9.75 2.43 -25.19
CA GLN A 6 -10.99 2.49 -24.43
C GLN A 6 -11.82 1.23 -24.66
N GLY A 7 -11.71 0.25 -23.77
CA GLY A 7 -12.68 -0.84 -23.69
C GLY A 7 -14.00 -0.32 -23.11
N LEU A 8 -15.12 -0.92 -23.47
CA LEU A 8 -16.40 -0.73 -22.76
C LEU A 8 -16.74 -2.05 -22.08
N LEU A 9 -17.07 -2.01 -20.78
CA LEU A 9 -17.61 -3.18 -20.08
C LEU A 9 -19.13 -3.09 -20.12
N CYS A 10 -19.76 -3.99 -20.87
CA CYS A 10 -21.21 -4.06 -20.95
C CYS A 10 -21.74 -5.20 -20.09
N ILE A 11 -22.69 -4.89 -19.23
CA ILE A 11 -23.47 -5.87 -18.46
C ILE A 11 -24.87 -5.91 -19.07
N ASN A 12 -25.35 -7.11 -19.34
CA ASN A 12 -26.67 -7.33 -19.90
C ASN A 12 -27.60 -7.87 -18.81
N ASP A 13 -28.68 -7.16 -18.52
CA ASP A 13 -29.69 -7.62 -17.58
C ASP A 13 -30.64 -8.59 -18.29
N ILE A 14 -30.62 -9.86 -17.87
CA ILE A 14 -31.37 -10.94 -18.51
C ILE A 14 -32.88 -10.82 -18.25
N ALA A 15 -33.30 -10.12 -17.19
CA ALA A 15 -34.71 -9.98 -16.84
C ALA A 15 -35.41 -8.85 -17.62
N THR A 16 -34.67 -7.80 -17.94
CA THR A 16 -35.19 -6.58 -18.59
C THR A 16 -34.73 -6.42 -20.04
N GLY A 17 -33.67 -7.13 -20.45
CA GLY A 17 -33.06 -7.02 -21.77
C GLY A 17 -32.25 -5.75 -21.98
N GLU A 18 -32.01 -4.98 -20.92
CA GLU A 18 -31.26 -3.73 -20.98
C GLU A 18 -29.74 -4.02 -20.95
N THR A 19 -29.02 -3.38 -21.87
CA THR A 19 -27.55 -3.45 -21.91
C THR A 19 -26.97 -2.15 -21.38
N ILE A 20 -26.31 -2.24 -20.22
CA ILE A 20 -25.64 -1.10 -19.60
C ILE A 20 -24.14 -1.23 -19.90
N CYS A 21 -23.62 -0.31 -20.71
CA CYS A 21 -22.20 -0.23 -21.03
C CYS A 21 -21.53 0.86 -20.19
N LEU A 22 -20.55 0.47 -19.40
CA LEU A 22 -19.71 1.35 -18.60
C LEU A 22 -18.39 1.58 -19.34
N ASP A 23 -17.93 2.82 -19.37
CA ASP A 23 -16.60 3.15 -19.85
C ASP A 23 -15.55 2.44 -18.97
N SER A 24 -14.77 1.54 -19.56
CA SER A 24 -13.78 0.77 -18.81
C SER A 24 -12.47 1.53 -18.60
N SER A 25 -12.36 2.78 -19.07
CA SER A 25 -11.22 3.65 -18.78
C SER A 25 -11.00 3.88 -17.27
N ASP A 26 -12.03 3.66 -16.44
CA ASP A 26 -11.94 3.73 -14.97
C ASP A 26 -11.80 2.35 -14.27
N PHE A 27 -11.86 1.25 -15.04
CA PHE A 27 -11.75 -0.12 -14.53
C PHE A 27 -10.38 -0.75 -14.87
N THR A 28 -9.29 -0.08 -14.53
CA THR A 28 -7.98 -0.74 -14.42
C THR A 28 -7.94 -1.53 -13.12
N SER A 29 -7.72 -2.85 -13.20
CA SER A 29 -7.58 -3.78 -12.07
C SER A 29 -6.44 -3.44 -11.08
N VAL A 30 -5.64 -2.43 -11.38
CA VAL A 30 -4.86 -1.66 -10.43
C VAL A 30 -4.97 -0.22 -10.92
N ARG A 31 -5.64 0.67 -10.17
CA ARG A 31 -5.56 2.11 -10.45
C ARG A 31 -4.08 2.47 -10.58
N SER A 32 -3.68 2.97 -11.74
CA SER A 32 -2.43 3.73 -11.89
C SER A 32 -2.57 4.97 -11.01
N PHE A 33 -2.30 4.80 -9.71
CA PHE A 33 -2.27 5.89 -8.75
C PHE A 33 -1.23 6.89 -9.26
N GLU A 34 -1.72 8.09 -9.53
CA GLU A 34 -0.91 9.29 -9.62
C GLU A 34 0.16 9.23 -8.53
N ARG A 35 1.39 9.52 -8.94
CA ARG A 35 2.64 9.35 -8.20
C ARG A 35 2.79 10.39 -7.09
N ASP A 36 1.69 10.74 -6.44
CA ASP A 36 1.60 11.71 -5.37
C ASP A 36 1.20 11.03 -4.06
N GLU A 37 2.15 11.06 -3.13
CA GLU A 37 1.92 11.08 -1.68
C GLU A 37 1.34 9.81 -1.02
N ARG A 38 1.76 8.61 -1.45
CA ARG A 38 1.35 7.39 -0.75
C ARG A 38 2.52 6.62 -0.19
N TYR A 39 2.33 6.13 1.03
CA TYR A 39 3.22 5.13 1.58
C TYR A 39 3.17 3.87 0.71
N SER A 40 4.31 3.25 0.48
CA SER A 40 4.39 1.97 -0.24
C SER A 40 5.45 1.08 0.38
N ILE A 41 5.30 -0.23 0.23
CA ILE A 41 6.26 -1.21 0.71
C ILE A 41 6.70 -2.06 -0.48
N ALA A 42 8.01 -2.09 -0.75
CA ALA A 42 8.58 -2.85 -1.84
C ALA A 42 10.00 -3.35 -1.50
N PRO A 43 10.42 -4.54 -1.97
CA PRO A 43 9.58 -5.59 -2.54
C PRO A 43 8.55 -6.09 -1.51
N ASN A 44 7.52 -6.82 -1.95
CA ASN A 44 6.73 -7.61 -1.01
C ASN A 44 7.71 -8.58 -0.33
N PRO A 45 7.91 -8.52 0.99
CA PRO A 45 9.04 -9.19 1.63
C PRO A 45 8.97 -10.70 1.40
N THR A 46 9.82 -11.17 0.48
CA THR A 46 10.14 -12.59 0.23
C THR A 46 11.37 -13.05 1.02
N GLY A 47 11.98 -12.14 1.78
CA GLY A 47 13.19 -12.36 2.55
C GLY A 47 13.22 -11.48 3.80
N ASP A 48 14.42 -11.22 4.33
CA ASP A 48 14.58 -10.56 5.63
C ASP A 48 14.36 -9.05 5.61
N VAL A 49 14.15 -8.44 4.44
CA VAL A 49 14.14 -6.98 4.27
C VAL A 49 12.98 -6.52 3.39
N ALA A 50 12.39 -5.39 3.75
CA ALA A 50 11.49 -4.61 2.90
C ALA A 50 11.85 -3.12 2.96
N VAL A 51 11.48 -2.34 1.94
CA VAL A 51 11.65 -0.88 1.93
C VAL A 51 10.29 -0.22 2.07
N LEU A 52 10.11 0.55 3.15
CA LEU A 52 9.00 1.47 3.32
C LEU A 52 9.35 2.79 2.61
N THR A 53 8.63 3.11 1.54
CA THR A 53 8.65 4.42 0.92
C THR A 53 7.57 5.30 1.55
N MET A 54 7.92 6.53 1.85
CA MET A 54 7.11 7.50 2.59
C MET A 54 6.95 8.79 1.78
N PRO A 55 5.88 9.54 2.00
CA PRO A 55 5.73 10.86 1.40
C PRO A 55 6.89 11.79 1.78
N THR A 56 7.36 12.59 0.82
CA THR A 56 8.44 13.57 1.04
C THR A 56 8.06 14.65 2.07
N GLY A 57 6.77 14.90 2.28
CA GLY A 57 6.27 15.80 3.33
C GLY A 57 6.61 15.34 4.76
N LEU A 58 7.04 14.09 4.96
CA LEU A 58 7.53 13.60 6.25
C LEU A 58 9.03 13.84 6.45
N MET A 59 9.78 14.27 5.43
CA MET A 59 11.21 14.53 5.58
C MET A 59 11.45 15.65 6.60
N GLY A 60 12.47 15.46 7.45
CA GLY A 60 12.74 16.36 8.56
C GLY A 60 11.84 16.14 9.79
N THR A 61 10.94 15.17 9.74
CA THR A 61 10.11 14.77 10.90
C THR A 61 10.61 13.49 11.56
N THR A 62 9.96 13.12 12.66
CA THR A 62 10.26 11.91 13.42
C THR A 62 9.04 11.00 13.42
N ILE A 63 9.25 9.71 13.12
CA ILE A 63 8.20 8.71 13.04
C ILE A 63 8.43 7.51 13.96
N ASP A 64 7.35 6.82 14.30
CA ASP A 64 7.38 5.46 14.83
C ASP A 64 6.81 4.49 13.79
N VAL A 65 7.40 3.31 13.67
CA VAL A 65 6.94 2.24 12.79
C VAL A 65 6.78 0.96 13.60
N ASP A 66 5.55 0.47 13.68
CA ASP A 66 5.20 -0.76 14.36
C ASP A 66 4.60 -1.76 13.37
N LEU A 67 4.91 -3.04 13.56
CA LEU A 67 4.25 -4.14 12.88
C LEU A 67 3.22 -4.76 13.84
N VAL A 68 1.98 -4.94 13.37
CA VAL A 68 0.89 -5.50 14.17
C VAL A 68 0.41 -6.80 13.55
N SER A 69 0.39 -7.88 14.34
CA SER A 69 -0.12 -9.19 13.91
C SER A 69 -1.65 -9.23 13.90
N PRO A 70 -2.27 -10.24 13.26
CA PRO A 70 -3.73 -10.44 13.29
C PRO A 70 -4.26 -10.70 14.72
N THR A 71 -3.40 -11.19 15.61
CA THR A 71 -3.73 -11.41 17.03
C THR A 71 -3.56 -10.14 17.88
N GLY A 72 -3.15 -9.01 17.28
CA GLY A 72 -2.92 -7.74 17.96
C GLY A 72 -1.55 -7.59 18.63
N SER A 73 -0.63 -8.55 18.42
CA SER A 73 0.74 -8.45 18.94
C SER A 73 1.49 -7.36 18.20
N VAL A 74 2.19 -6.49 18.93
CA VAL A 74 2.93 -5.36 18.36
C VAL A 74 4.43 -5.63 18.41
N THR A 75 5.08 -5.56 17.25
CA THR A 75 6.53 -5.65 17.09
C THR A 75 7.06 -4.30 16.62
N PRO A 76 7.82 -3.56 17.45
CA PRO A 76 8.39 -2.29 17.02
C PRO A 76 9.48 -2.52 15.98
N LEU A 77 9.36 -1.87 14.82
CA LEU A 77 10.40 -1.87 13.78
C LEU A 77 11.27 -0.62 13.86
N ALA A 78 10.68 0.52 14.23
CA ALA A 78 11.38 1.78 14.41
C ALA A 78 10.74 2.64 15.49
N ARG A 79 11.56 3.32 16.28
CA ARG A 79 11.11 4.26 17.32
C ARG A 79 11.84 5.58 17.16
N ARG A 80 11.07 6.67 17.15
CA ARG A 80 11.55 8.05 16.97
C ARG A 80 12.59 8.16 15.85
N ARG A 81 12.33 7.49 14.72
CA ARG A 81 13.20 7.50 13.56
C ARG A 81 13.06 8.85 12.86
N PHE A 82 14.17 9.57 12.75
CA PHE A 82 14.24 10.77 11.93
C PHE A 82 14.19 10.39 10.44
N VAL A 83 13.33 11.06 9.68
CA VAL A 83 13.14 10.82 8.25
C VAL A 83 14.06 11.76 7.47
N ASP A 84 15.24 11.25 7.14
CA ASP A 84 16.28 11.92 6.35
C ASP A 84 16.17 11.61 4.84
N ALA A 85 15.47 10.52 4.49
CA ALA A 85 15.17 10.11 3.13
C ALA A 85 13.72 9.59 3.04
N PRO A 86 13.09 9.65 1.85
CA PRO A 86 11.74 9.13 1.65
C PRO A 86 11.67 7.60 1.62
N ALA A 87 12.78 6.89 1.83
CA ALA A 87 12.85 5.44 1.85
C ALA A 87 13.55 4.97 3.14
N MET A 88 12.93 4.00 3.81
CA MET A 88 13.45 3.37 5.01
C MET A 88 13.49 1.85 4.83
N VAL A 89 14.65 1.26 5.11
CA VAL A 89 14.81 -0.19 5.17
C VAL A 89 14.21 -0.72 6.48
N MET A 90 13.41 -1.77 6.38
CA MET A 90 12.80 -2.49 7.49
C MET A 90 13.36 -3.90 7.54
N GLU A 91 13.92 -4.27 8.69
CA GLU A 91 14.41 -5.61 8.98
C GLU A 91 13.25 -6.49 9.50
N LEU A 92 12.92 -7.52 8.75
CA LEU A 92 11.80 -8.45 8.97
C LEU A 92 12.25 -9.91 9.16
N GLY A 93 13.56 -10.18 9.22
CA GLY A 93 14.10 -11.55 9.27
C GLY A 93 13.64 -12.39 10.47
N SER A 94 13.28 -11.77 11.59
CA SER A 94 12.70 -12.45 12.76
C SER A 94 11.17 -12.56 12.74
N VAL A 95 10.50 -11.95 11.76
CA VAL A 95 9.03 -11.89 11.70
C VAL A 95 8.49 -13.11 10.94
N PRO A 96 7.60 -13.93 11.54
CA PRO A 96 7.00 -15.07 10.85
C PRO A 96 6.27 -14.67 9.56
N GLN A 97 6.12 -15.65 8.66
CA GLN A 97 5.25 -15.49 7.49
C GLN A 97 3.79 -15.25 7.92
N GLY A 98 3.08 -14.40 7.19
CA GLY A 98 1.68 -14.10 7.48
C GLY A 98 1.23 -12.72 7.03
N MET A 99 0.00 -12.38 7.40
CA MET A 99 -0.59 -11.06 7.16
C MET A 99 -0.39 -10.18 8.38
N TYR A 100 0.04 -8.94 8.16
CA TYR A 100 0.32 -7.95 9.18
C TYR A 100 -0.24 -6.60 8.77
N SER A 101 -0.32 -5.69 9.75
CA SER A 101 -0.56 -4.27 9.51
C SER A 101 0.66 -3.49 9.96
N LEU A 102 1.28 -2.75 9.05
CA LEU A 102 2.30 -1.77 9.40
C LEU A 102 1.61 -0.47 9.83
N VAL A 103 1.94 0.00 11.03
CA VAL A 103 1.43 1.25 11.59
C VAL A 103 2.56 2.26 11.63
N VAL A 104 2.45 3.29 10.80
CA VAL A 104 3.37 4.43 10.80
C VAL A 104 2.71 5.60 11.53
N ARG A 105 3.39 6.16 12.52
CA ARG A 105 2.89 7.29 13.31
C ARG A 105 3.80 8.49 13.17
N SER A 106 3.22 9.63 12.81
CA SER A 106 3.91 10.92 12.71
C SER A 106 3.00 12.05 13.17
N ALA A 107 3.45 12.91 14.08
CA ALA A 107 2.79 14.17 14.47
C ALA A 107 1.25 14.09 14.65
N GLY A 108 0.73 13.00 15.24
CA GLY A 108 -0.70 12.80 15.50
C GLY A 108 -1.48 12.10 14.39
N GLN A 109 -0.84 11.77 13.27
CA GLN A 109 -1.40 10.93 12.22
C GLN A 109 -0.89 9.49 12.37
N ASN A 110 -1.81 8.55 12.16
CA ASN A 110 -1.52 7.12 12.08
C ASN A 110 -1.92 6.61 10.71
N VAL A 111 -1.01 5.95 10.02
CA VAL A 111 -1.27 5.31 8.74
C VAL A 111 -1.11 3.81 8.91
N LEU A 112 -2.10 3.07 8.42
CA LEU A 112 -2.11 1.60 8.44
C LEU A 112 -1.91 1.09 7.02
N ILE A 113 -0.90 0.24 6.84
CA ILE A 113 -0.53 -0.33 5.55
C ILE A 113 -0.61 -1.86 5.68
N PRO A 114 -1.46 -2.55 4.91
CA PRO A 114 -1.48 -4.01 4.92
C PRO A 114 -0.16 -4.53 4.35
N LEU A 115 0.44 -5.50 5.05
CA LEU A 115 1.69 -6.14 4.67
C LEU A 115 1.51 -7.65 4.67
N SER A 116 1.98 -8.32 3.62
CA SER A 116 2.07 -9.77 3.57
C SER A 116 3.55 -10.15 3.60
N ILE A 117 3.93 -11.01 4.55
CA ILE A 117 5.27 -11.59 4.59
C ILE A 117 5.14 -13.00 4.08
N VAL A 118 5.73 -13.26 2.92
CA VAL A 118 5.74 -14.56 2.24
C VAL A 118 7.18 -15.07 2.25
N ARG A 119 7.43 -16.32 2.62
CA ARG A 119 8.78 -16.92 2.63
C ARG A 119 8.77 -18.23 1.88
#